data_AF-T1CBU2-F1
#
_entry.id   AF-T1CBU2-F1
#
_cell.length_a   1.000
_cell.length_b   1.000
_cell.length_c   1.000
_cell.angle_alpha   90.00
_cell.angle_beta   90.00
_cell.angle_gamma   90.00
#
_symmetry.space_group_name_H-M   'P 1'
#
loop_
_entity.id
_entity.type
_entity.pdbx_description
1 polymer ?
#
loop_
_entity_poly.entity_id
_entity_poly.type
_entity_poly.pdbx_seq_one_letter_code
_entity_poly.pdbx_strand_id
1 'polypeptide(L)'
;MTAEVELDGMLRRLHMPTVRRLWNDLQVRAEQEGMRYADYLQVLVGEEIAHRTQTRISRMTHRAKFPFLRTIEEFDFAYQSGLRKELLGSYLGPEFVPEGRSLLLYGPSGVGKTHVAIAIAYKAIQHGSDARFVTAA
;
A
#
# COMPACT_ATOMS: atom_id res chain seq x y z
N MET A 1 -10.88 -34.04 11.99
CA MET A 1 -11.64 -33.07 12.82
C MET A 1 -10.80 -32.41 13.90
N THR A 2 -9.99 -33.11 14.72
CA THR A 2 -9.19 -32.45 15.78
C THR A 2 -8.07 -31.55 15.25
N ALA A 3 -7.33 -31.98 14.22
CA ALA A 3 -6.22 -31.20 13.66
C ALA A 3 -6.64 -29.89 12.95
N GLU A 4 -7.79 -29.88 12.27
CA GLU A 4 -8.30 -28.68 11.59
C GLU A 4 -8.77 -27.62 12.59
N VAL A 5 -9.44 -28.05 13.67
CA VAL A 5 -9.87 -27.19 14.78
C VAL A 5 -8.65 -26.62 15.51
N GLU A 6 -7.57 -27.39 15.60
CA GLU A 6 -6.31 -26.95 16.20
C GLU A 6 -5.62 -25.87 15.35
N LEU A 7 -5.51 -26.06 14.03
CA LEU A 7 -4.90 -25.09 13.12
C LEU A 7 -5.70 -23.77 13.07
N ASP A 8 -7.03 -23.83 13.05
CA ASP A 8 -7.88 -22.63 13.07
C ASP A 8 -7.63 -21.79 14.33
N GLY A 9 -7.51 -22.44 15.50
CA GLY A 9 -7.16 -21.81 16.77
C GLY A 9 -5.78 -21.16 16.76
N MET A 10 -4.77 -21.85 16.20
CA MET A 10 -3.41 -21.33 16.04
C MET A 10 -3.38 -20.08 15.14
N LEU A 11 -4.03 -20.14 13.97
CA LEU A 11 -4.08 -19.03 13.01
C LEU A 11 -4.80 -17.81 13.59
N ARG A 12 -5.85 -18.02 14.39
CA ARG A 12 -6.51 -16.95 15.14
C ARG A 12 -5.55 -16.28 16.13
N ARG A 13 -4.75 -17.05 16.86
CA ARG A 13 -3.78 -16.54 17.85
C ARG A 13 -2.60 -15.81 17.20
N LEU A 14 -2.20 -16.19 15.99
CA LEU A 14 -1.18 -15.51 15.18
C LEU A 14 -1.73 -14.29 14.41
N HIS A 15 -3.02 -13.98 14.55
CA HIS A 15 -3.70 -12.93 13.81
C HIS A 15 -3.57 -13.08 12.29
N MET A 16 -3.68 -14.31 11.76
CA MET A 16 -3.60 -14.60 10.31
C MET A 16 -4.99 -14.87 9.71
N PRO A 17 -5.89 -13.87 9.63
CA PRO A 17 -7.27 -14.07 9.17
C PRO A 17 -7.37 -14.49 7.70
N THR A 18 -6.45 -14.07 6.84
CA THR A 18 -6.47 -14.43 5.42
C THR A 18 -6.06 -15.89 5.26
N VAL A 19 -4.97 -16.31 5.91
CA VAL A 19 -4.58 -17.74 5.93
C VAL A 19 -5.72 -18.58 6.50
N ARG A 20 -6.29 -18.17 7.63
CA ARG A 20 -7.41 -18.87 8.29
C ARG A 20 -8.59 -19.10 7.36
N ARG A 21 -8.88 -18.14 6.48
CA ARG A 21 -9.96 -18.25 5.49
C ARG A 21 -9.59 -19.14 4.30
N LEU A 22 -8.34 -19.11 3.85
CA LEU A 22 -7.94 -19.67 2.55
C LEU A 22 -7.27 -21.06 2.63
N TRP A 23 -6.73 -21.46 3.78
CA TRP A 23 -5.85 -22.62 3.87
C TRP A 23 -6.53 -23.93 3.43
N ASN A 24 -7.80 -24.14 3.77
CA ASN A 24 -8.51 -25.38 3.43
C ASN A 24 -8.74 -25.48 1.91
N ASP A 25 -9.31 -24.43 1.31
CA ASP A 25 -9.54 -24.38 -0.14
C ASP A 25 -8.23 -24.55 -0.93
N LEU A 26 -7.15 -23.91 -0.46
CA LEU A 26 -5.85 -24.03 -1.10
C LEU A 26 -5.23 -25.42 -0.89
N GLN A 27 -5.47 -26.09 0.23
CA GLN A 27 -4.99 -27.45 0.47
C GLN A 27 -5.60 -28.41 -0.55
N VAL A 28 -6.92 -28.36 -0.73
CA VAL A 28 -7.63 -29.20 -1.71
C VAL A 28 -7.06 -28.98 -3.11
N ARG A 29 -6.82 -27.71 -3.48
CA ARG A 29 -6.20 -27.38 -4.76
C ARG A 29 -4.75 -27.89 -4.88
N ALA A 30 -3.96 -27.75 -3.82
CA ALA A 30 -2.57 -28.19 -3.78
C ALA A 30 -2.45 -29.71 -3.97
N GLU A 31 -3.36 -30.49 -3.38
CA GLU A 31 -3.44 -31.94 -3.56
C GLU A 31 -3.78 -32.32 -5.00
N GLN A 32 -4.74 -31.61 -5.62
CA GLN A 32 -5.16 -31.86 -7.00
C GLN A 32 -4.07 -31.50 -8.02
N GLU A 33 -3.35 -30.41 -7.78
CA GLU A 33 -2.32 -29.88 -8.68
C GLU A 33 -0.91 -30.47 -8.40
N GLY A 34 -0.76 -31.29 -7.36
CA GLY A 34 0.55 -31.82 -6.96
C GLY A 34 1.53 -30.73 -6.51
N MET A 35 1.03 -29.66 -5.90
CA MET A 35 1.80 -28.50 -5.48
C MET A 35 2.82 -28.88 -4.40
N ARG A 36 4.05 -28.37 -4.49
CA ARG A 36 5.05 -28.59 -3.46
C ARG A 36 4.64 -27.86 -2.18
N TYR A 37 5.00 -28.42 -1.03
CA TYR A 37 4.69 -27.78 0.27
C TYR A 37 5.23 -26.35 0.40
N ALA A 38 6.40 -26.07 -0.19
CA ALA A 38 6.99 -24.73 -0.22
C ALA A 38 6.12 -23.74 -1.00
N ASP A 39 5.58 -24.16 -2.15
CA ASP A 39 4.73 -23.32 -3.00
C ASP A 39 3.38 -23.05 -2.31
N TYR A 40 2.79 -24.09 -1.70
CA TYR A 40 1.58 -23.96 -0.90
C TYR A 40 1.72 -22.92 0.23
N LEU A 41 2.80 -23.04 1.01
CA LEU A 41 3.08 -22.11 2.10
C LEU A 41 3.35 -20.69 1.57
N GLN A 42 4.08 -20.57 0.47
CA GLN A 42 4.36 -19.28 -0.17
C GLN A 42 3.08 -18.56 -0.60
N VAL A 43 2.12 -19.28 -1.19
CA VAL A 43 0.83 -18.68 -1.57
C VAL A 43 0.07 -18.20 -0.33
N LEU A 44 -0.07 -19.02 0.72
CA LEU A 44 -0.80 -18.61 1.94
C LEU A 44 -0.19 -17.36 2.59
N VAL A 45 1.13 -17.37 2.78
CA VAL A 45 1.83 -16.26 3.42
C VAL A 45 1.80 -15.03 2.52
N GLY A 46 1.92 -15.20 1.20
CA GLY A 46 1.82 -14.13 0.21
C GLY A 46 0.46 -13.42 0.27
N GLU A 47 -0.65 -14.18 0.30
CA GLU A 47 -2.00 -13.64 0.41
C GLU A 47 -2.22 -12.86 1.72
N GLU A 48 -1.70 -13.39 2.83
CA GLU A 48 -1.76 -12.71 4.13
C GLU A 48 -0.99 -11.38 4.13
N ILE A 49 0.23 -11.38 3.59
CA ILE A 49 1.05 -10.16 3.46
C ILE A 49 0.36 -9.13 2.57
N ALA A 50 -0.15 -9.55 1.41
CA ALA A 50 -0.84 -8.68 0.47
C ALA A 50 -2.07 -8.03 1.12
N HIS A 51 -2.92 -8.84 1.76
CA HIS A 51 -4.13 -8.35 2.44
C HIS A 51 -3.81 -7.39 3.59
N ARG A 52 -2.80 -7.70 4.42
CA ARG A 52 -2.34 -6.80 5.49
C ARG A 52 -1.82 -5.48 4.93
N THR A 53 -1.04 -5.53 3.85
CA THR A 53 -0.49 -4.35 3.18
C THR A 53 -1.60 -3.46 2.63
N GLN A 54 -2.58 -4.04 1.93
CA GLN A 54 -3.72 -3.31 1.38
C GLN A 54 -4.58 -2.69 2.48
N THR A 55 -4.88 -3.45 3.54
CA THR A 55 -5.66 -2.97 4.70
C THR A 55 -4.97 -1.79 5.36
N ARG A 56 -3.64 -1.87 5.53
CA ARG A 56 -2.83 -0.78 6.08
C ARG A 56 -2.90 0.45 5.19
N ILE A 57 -2.63 0.32 3.89
CA ILE A 57 -2.64 1.44 2.93
C ILE A 57 -4.01 2.14 2.94
N SER A 58 -5.10 1.37 2.87
CA SER A 58 -6.46 1.90 2.92
C SER A 58 -6.72 2.68 4.21
N ARG A 59 -6.40 2.08 5.36
CA ARG A 59 -6.55 2.72 6.68
C ARG A 59 -5.75 4.02 6.79
N MET A 60 -4.50 4.01 6.35
CA MET A 60 -3.64 5.19 6.44
C MET A 60 -4.06 6.29 5.48
N THR A 61 -4.49 5.94 4.27
CA THR A 61 -5.04 6.88 3.29
C THR A 61 -6.28 7.57 3.85
N HIS A 62 -7.18 6.83 4.51
CA HIS A 62 -8.35 7.41 5.17
C HIS A 62 -7.97 8.35 6.34
N ARG A 63 -6.95 7.99 7.12
CA ARG A 63 -6.44 8.84 8.22
C ARG A 63 -5.75 10.12 7.75
N ALA A 64 -5.20 10.10 6.53
CA ALA A 64 -4.51 11.25 5.96
C ALA A 64 -5.44 12.42 5.61
N LYS A 65 -6.75 12.19 5.49
CA LYS A 65 -7.75 13.24 5.20
C LYS A 65 -7.47 14.01 3.92
N PHE A 66 -7.03 13.31 2.88
CA PHE A 66 -6.92 13.92 1.56
C PHE A 66 -8.30 14.38 1.07
N PRO A 67 -8.41 15.56 0.43
CA PRO A 67 -9.66 16.03 -0.17
C PRO A 67 -10.11 15.13 -1.35
N PHE A 68 -9.15 14.48 -2.00
CA PHE A 68 -9.33 13.48 -3.05
C PHE A 68 -8.10 12.58 -3.07
N LEU A 69 -8.20 11.38 -3.65
CA LEU A 69 -7.04 10.53 -3.91
C LEU A 69 -6.64 10.65 -5.38
N ARG A 70 -5.37 10.98 -5.62
CA ARG A 70 -4.75 11.00 -6.94
C ARG A 70 -3.36 10.39 -6.87
N THR A 71 -2.98 9.63 -7.88
CA THR A 71 -1.63 9.04 -7.95
C THR A 71 -0.71 9.88 -8.85
N ILE A 72 0.59 9.59 -8.80
CA ILE A 72 1.54 10.31 -9.65
C ILE A 72 1.41 9.92 -11.12
N GLU A 73 0.96 8.68 -11.37
CA GLU A 73 0.70 8.15 -12.70
C GLU A 73 -0.49 8.84 -13.38
N GLU A 74 -1.44 9.37 -12.60
CA GLU A 74 -2.57 10.16 -13.08
C GLU A 74 -2.22 11.64 -13.34
N PHE A 75 -1.00 12.09 -13.02
CA PHE A 75 -0.59 13.47 -13.25
C PHE A 75 -0.17 13.68 -14.71
N ASP A 76 -0.83 14.61 -15.40
CA ASP A 76 -0.47 14.97 -16.77
C ASP A 76 0.72 15.93 -16.79
N PHE A 77 1.91 15.37 -17.02
CA PHE A 77 3.14 16.15 -17.17
C PHE A 77 3.22 16.91 -18.51
N ALA A 78 2.46 16.50 -19.53
CA ALA A 78 2.46 17.13 -20.85
C ALA A 78 1.63 18.42 -20.88
N TYR A 79 0.63 18.55 -20.00
CA TYR A 79 -0.21 19.73 -19.89
C TYR A 79 0.52 20.91 -19.20
N GLN A 80 1.30 21.68 -19.98
CA GLN A 80 1.97 22.94 -19.59
C GLN A 80 2.50 22.98 -18.14
N SER A 81 3.00 21.86 -17.63
CA SER A 81 3.54 21.79 -16.29
C SER A 81 5.02 22.16 -16.39
N GLY A 82 5.45 23.21 -15.71
CA GLY A 82 6.88 23.50 -15.55
C GLY A 82 7.63 22.42 -14.73
N LEU A 83 6.90 21.39 -14.28
CA LEU A 83 7.35 20.32 -13.43
C LEU A 83 7.72 19.11 -14.29
N ARG A 84 8.97 18.65 -14.19
CA ARG A 84 9.43 17.45 -14.87
C ARG A 84 9.39 16.25 -13.92
N LYS A 85 8.98 15.08 -14.42
CA LYS A 85 8.84 13.86 -13.62
C LYS A 85 10.16 13.46 -12.95
N GLU A 86 11.29 13.72 -13.59
CA GLU A 86 12.63 13.40 -13.11
C GLU A 86 12.95 14.15 -11.80
N LEU A 87 12.40 15.35 -11.61
CA LEU A 87 12.58 16.13 -10.38
C LEU A 87 11.84 15.53 -9.19
N LEU A 88 10.76 14.77 -9.43
CA LEU A 88 9.96 14.15 -8.39
C LEU A 88 10.48 12.79 -7.95
N GLY A 89 11.33 12.14 -8.74
CA GLY A 89 11.78 10.77 -8.47
C GLY A 89 12.33 10.57 -7.06
N SER A 90 13.17 11.51 -6.60
CA SER A 90 13.74 11.46 -5.25
C SER A 90 12.67 11.59 -4.14
N TYR A 91 11.53 12.24 -4.39
CA TYR A 91 10.46 12.45 -3.42
C TYR A 91 9.41 11.33 -3.42
N LEU A 92 9.41 10.48 -4.45
CA LEU A 92 8.48 9.35 -4.59
C LEU A 92 9.04 8.06 -4.01
N GLY A 93 10.34 8.01 -3.70
CA GLY A 93 11.02 6.85 -3.14
C GLY A 93 10.81 6.68 -1.62
N PRO A 94 11.14 5.49 -1.08
CA PRO A 94 10.96 5.19 0.34
C PRO A 94 11.89 6.01 1.26
N GLU A 95 12.97 6.60 0.74
CA GLU A 95 13.94 7.37 1.50
C GLU A 95 13.47 8.80 1.82
N PHE A 96 12.43 9.30 1.14
CA PHE A 96 11.96 10.68 1.29
C PHE A 96 11.63 11.04 2.75
N VAL A 97 10.87 10.18 3.44
CA VAL A 97 10.45 10.42 4.83
C VAL A 97 11.56 10.12 5.84
N PRO A 98 12.26 8.97 5.78
CA PRO A 98 13.35 8.66 6.72
C PRO A 98 14.50 9.66 6.71
N GLU A 99 14.83 10.24 5.56
CA GLU A 99 15.90 11.24 5.44
C GLU A 99 15.47 12.65 5.88
N GLY A 100 14.20 12.84 6.28
CA GLY A 100 13.70 14.14 6.74
C GLY A 100 13.69 15.23 5.64
N ARG A 101 13.62 14.83 4.36
CA ARG A 101 13.63 15.78 3.26
C ARG A 101 12.33 16.58 3.22
N SER A 102 12.42 17.82 2.75
CA SER A 102 11.30 18.75 2.64
C SER A 102 11.09 19.18 1.20
N LEU A 103 9.83 19.32 0.78
CA LEU A 103 9.45 19.75 -0.55
C LEU A 103 8.49 20.94 -0.46
N LEU A 104 8.82 22.03 -1.16
CA LEU A 104 7.96 23.20 -1.31
C LEU A 104 7.49 23.30 -2.76
N LEU A 105 6.18 23.22 -2.96
CA LEU A 105 5.55 23.37 -4.28
C LEU A 105 5.07 24.80 -4.47
N TYR A 106 5.72 25.55 -5.35
CA TYR A 106 5.41 26.95 -5.65
C TYR A 106 4.98 27.14 -7.10
N GLY A 107 4.03 28.04 -7.34
CA GLY A 107 3.56 28.39 -8.68
C GLY A 107 2.09 28.84 -8.71
N PRO A 108 1.58 29.23 -9.89
CA PRO A 108 0.20 29.72 -10.09
C PRO A 108 -0.87 28.72 -9.57
N SER A 109 -2.05 29.22 -9.22
CA SER A 109 -3.18 28.32 -8.88
C SER A 109 -3.58 27.46 -10.08
N GLY A 110 -4.11 26.26 -9.82
CA GLY A 110 -4.63 25.36 -10.87
C GLY A 110 -3.58 24.47 -11.58
N VAL A 111 -2.28 24.65 -11.34
CA VAL A 111 -1.21 23.86 -12.01
C VAL A 111 -0.95 22.47 -11.39
N GLY A 112 -1.88 21.96 -10.57
CA GLY A 112 -1.79 20.61 -10.01
C GLY A 112 -0.89 20.41 -8.78
N LYS A 113 -0.48 21.48 -8.08
CA LYS A 113 0.32 21.39 -6.84
C LYS A 113 -0.30 20.45 -5.78
N THR A 114 -1.60 20.59 -5.54
CA THR A 114 -2.34 19.75 -4.59
C THR A 114 -2.36 18.28 -5.01
N HIS A 115 -2.48 18.01 -6.32
CA HIS A 115 -2.38 16.65 -6.86
C HIS A 115 -1.02 16.05 -6.55
N VAL A 116 0.07 16.75 -6.90
CA VAL A 116 1.44 16.27 -6.68
C VAL A 116 1.71 16.02 -5.19
N ALA A 117 1.29 16.93 -4.30
CA ALA A 117 1.44 16.75 -2.86
C ALA A 117 0.71 15.49 -2.35
N ILE A 118 -0.53 15.27 -2.80
CA ILE A 118 -1.32 14.08 -2.44
C ILE A 118 -0.68 12.81 -3.00
N ALA A 119 -0.21 12.83 -4.25
CA ALA A 119 0.43 11.70 -4.90
C ALA A 119 1.71 11.26 -4.19
N ILE A 120 2.56 12.23 -3.79
CA ILE A 120 3.77 11.98 -2.99
C ILE A 120 3.41 11.41 -1.63
N ALA A 121 2.44 12.02 -0.94
CA ALA A 121 1.98 11.53 0.36
C ALA A 121 1.39 10.10 0.27
N TYR A 122 0.67 9.79 -0.80
CA TYR A 122 0.15 8.46 -1.05
C TYR A 122 1.26 7.43 -1.32
N LYS A 123 2.29 7.79 -2.10
CA LYS A 123 3.50 6.94 -2.26
C LYS A 123 4.20 6.72 -0.93
N ALA A 124 4.33 7.75 -0.09
CA ALA A 124 4.89 7.60 1.25
C ALA A 124 4.08 6.59 2.10
N ILE A 125 2.74 6.62 2.02
CA ILE A 125 1.88 5.62 2.66
C ILE A 125 2.15 4.20 2.13
N GLN A 126 2.29 4.05 0.82
CA GLN A 126 2.62 2.76 0.18
C GLN A 126 4.00 2.23 0.63
N HIS A 127 4.95 3.14 0.88
CA HIS A 127 6.27 2.81 1.46
C HIS A 127 6.24 2.63 2.98
N GLY A 128 5.08 2.76 3.61
CA GLY A 128 4.91 2.49 5.02
C GLY A 128 5.16 3.69 5.95
N SER A 129 5.06 4.91 5.44
CA SER A 129 4.97 6.11 6.26
C SER A 129 3.51 6.48 6.55
N ASP A 130 3.31 7.41 7.48
CA ASP A 130 2.01 8.02 7.75
C ASP A 130 1.96 9.40 7.06
N ALA A 131 0.76 9.89 6.73
CA ALA A 131 0.59 11.22 6.15
C ALA A 131 -0.63 11.92 6.74
N ARG A 132 -0.63 13.26 6.65
CA ARG A 132 -1.77 14.10 7.01
C ARG A 132 -1.83 15.30 6.08
N PHE A 133 -3.01 15.56 5.53
CA PHE A 133 -3.31 16.76 4.76
C PHE A 133 -4.03 17.77 5.66
N VAL A 134 -3.56 19.01 5.61
CA VAL A 134 -4.13 20.15 6.32
C VAL A 134 -4.12 21.36 5.38
N THR A 135 -5.19 22.16 5.43
CA THR A 135 -5.24 23.45 4.75
C THR A 135 -4.57 24.50 5.63
N ALA A 136 -3.79 25.40 5.03
CA ALA A 136 -3.39 26.62 5.71
C ALA A 136 -4.66 27.46 5.93
N ALA A 137 -5.01 27.70 7.20
CA ALA A 137 -6.11 28.57 7.59
C ALA A 137 -5.72 30.04 7.42
#